data_AF-A0A971WBA6-F1
#
_entry.id   AF-A0A971WBA6-F1
#
_cell.length_a   1.000
_cell.length_b   1.000
_cell.length_c   1.000
_cell.angle_alpha   90.00
_cell.angle_beta   90.00
_cell.angle_gamma   90.00
#
_symmetry.space_group_name_H-M   'P 1'
#
loop_
_entity.id
_entity.type
_entity.pdbx_description
1 polymer ?
#
loop_
_entity_poly.entity_id
_entity_poly.type
_entity_poly.pdbx_seq_one_letter_code
_entity_poly.pdbx_strand_id
1 'polypeptide(L)' 'MRIEKIPVTKIKPAKYNPRKDLKPGDPAYEKLKRSMTEFGYVEPIIWNEETGNIVGGHQRYKILL' A
#
# COMPACT_ATOMS: atom_id res chain seq x y z
N MET A 1 -18.51 -2.10 4.93
CA MET A 1 -17.18 -2.04 4.28
C MET A 1 -17.38 -2.28 2.79
N ARG A 2 -16.97 -1.34 1.93
CA ARG A 2 -17.07 -1.46 0.45
C ARG A 2 -15.66 -1.74 -0.08
N ILE A 3 -15.51 -2.78 -0.88
CA ILE A 3 -14.22 -3.15 -1.50
C ILE A 3 -14.37 -2.93 -3.00
N GLU A 4 -13.47 -2.13 -3.56
CA GLU A 4 -13.49 -1.77 -4.97
C GLU A 4 -12.09 -1.88 -5.58
N LYS A 5 -12.05 -2.27 -6.86
CA LYS A 5 -10.84 -2.17 -7.67
C LYS A 5 -10.79 -0.76 -8.26
N ILE A 6 -9.76 0.00 -7.91
CA ILE A 6 -9.53 1.34 -8.47
C ILE A 6 -8.15 1.39 -9.15
N PRO A 7 -7.95 2.24 -10.16
CA PRO A 7 -6.63 2.49 -10.71
C PRO A 7 -5.67 3.01 -9.63
N VAL A 8 -4.43 2.48 -9.60
CA VAL A 8 -3.39 2.93 -8.65
C VAL A 8 -3.10 4.43 -8.77
N THR A 9 -3.31 5.01 -9.96
CA THR A 9 -3.16 6.45 -10.23
C THR A 9 -4.13 7.35 -9.47
N LYS A 10 -5.23 6.80 -8.92
CA LYS A 10 -6.17 7.55 -8.05
C LYS A 10 -5.70 7.63 -6.60
N ILE A 11 -4.66 6.88 -6.23
CA ILE A 11 -4.20 6.73 -4.85
C ILE A 11 -3.06 7.71 -4.57
N LYS A 12 -3.19 8.48 -3.49
CA LYS A 12 -2.19 9.44 -3.03
C LYS A 12 -1.60 8.98 -1.70
N PRO A 13 -0.28 8.79 -1.60
CA PRO A 13 0.37 8.57 -0.31
C PRO A 13 0.14 9.77 0.62
N ALA A 14 -0.15 9.50 1.89
CA ALA A 14 -0.26 10.56 2.89
C ALA A 14 1.13 11.18 3.14
N LYS A 15 1.26 12.50 2.95
CA LYS A 15 2.52 13.23 3.12
C LYS A 15 3.10 13.13 4.53
N TYR A 16 2.24 12.96 5.53
CA TYR A 16 2.60 12.92 6.95
C TYR A 16 2.83 11.50 7.49
N ASN A 17 2.95 10.48 6.64
CA ASN A 17 3.10 9.10 7.10
C ASN A 17 4.35 8.96 8.01
N PRO A 18 4.19 8.71 9.32
CA PRO A 18 5.31 8.73 10.27
C PRO A 18 6.17 7.47 10.21
N ARG A 19 5.75 6.44 9.45
CA ARG A 19 6.50 5.20 9.32
C ARG A 19 7.72 5.39 8.42
N LYS A 20 8.78 4.62 8.71
CA LYS A 20 9.95 4.50 7.83
C LYS A 20 9.50 4.15 6.42
N ASP A 21 9.97 4.92 5.45
CA ASP A 21 9.75 4.63 4.05
C ASP A 21 10.62 3.41 3.63
N LEU A 22 9.99 2.27 3.35
CA LEU A 22 10.70 1.03 3.02
C LEU A 22 11.23 1.09 1.59
N LYS A 23 12.48 0.73 1.36
CA LYS A 23 13.10 0.73 0.03
C LYS A 23 13.36 -0.70 -0.44
N PRO A 24 13.40 -0.96 -1.76
CA PRO A 24 13.91 -2.22 -2.28
C PRO A 24 15.26 -2.58 -1.64
N GLY A 25 15.43 -3.83 -1.23
CA GLY A 25 16.57 -4.29 -0.44
C GLY A 25 16.45 -4.15 1.07
N ASP A 26 15.52 -3.34 1.61
CA ASP A 26 15.22 -3.38 3.04
C ASP A 26 14.65 -4.77 3.40
N PRO A 27 15.11 -5.45 4.47
CA PRO A 27 14.61 -6.77 4.84
C PRO A 27 13.09 -6.83 5.01
N ALA A 28 12.50 -5.76 5.56
CA ALA A 28 11.06 -5.65 5.73
C ALA A 28 10.31 -5.46 4.40
N TYR A 29 10.92 -4.77 3.43
CA TYR A 29 10.38 -4.63 2.08
C TYR A 29 10.34 -5.99 1.39
N GLU A 30 11.47 -6.70 1.37
CA GLU A 30 11.56 -8.00 0.68
C GLU A 30 10.65 -9.05 1.32
N LYS A 31 10.53 -9.05 2.65
CA LYS A 31 9.58 -9.93 3.36
C LYS A 31 8.13 -9.63 2.98
N LEU A 32 7.75 -8.36 2.91
CA LEU A 32 6.40 -7.96 2.52
C LEU A 32 6.12 -8.30 1.05
N LYS A 33 7.07 -8.02 0.16
CA LYS A 33 7.01 -8.36 -1.26
C LYS A 33 6.83 -9.86 -1.46
N ARG A 34 7.66 -10.68 -0.81
CA ARG A 34 7.54 -12.15 -0.86
C ARG A 34 6.15 -12.61 -0.42
N SER A 35 5.65 -12.12 0.71
CA SER A 35 4.33 -12.48 1.22
C SER A 35 3.22 -12.14 0.22
N MET A 36 3.25 -10.94 -0.36
CA MET A 36 2.25 -10.52 -1.36
C MET A 36 2.34 -11.32 -2.66
N THR A 37 3.52 -11.76 -3.07
CA THR A 37 3.69 -12.64 -4.24
C THR A 37 3.21 -14.06 -3.95
N GLU A 38 3.48 -14.59 -2.76
CA GLU A 38 3.18 -15.97 -2.38
C GLU A 38 1.69 -16.17 -2.07
N PHE A 39 1.07 -15.23 -1.37
CA PHE A 39 -0.32 -15.33 -0.90
C PHE A 39 -1.29 -14.42 -1.65
N GLY A 40 -0.79 -13.58 -2.56
CA GLY A 40 -1.58 -12.57 -3.25
C GLY A 40 -1.92 -11.36 -2.38
N TYR A 41 -2.82 -10.52 -2.90
CA TYR A 41 -3.23 -9.27 -2.26
C TYR A 41 -4.41 -9.48 -1.29
N VAL A 42 -4.10 -10.04 -0.11
CA VAL A 42 -5.10 -10.48 0.87
C VAL A 42 -5.77 -9.31 1.59
N GLU A 43 -4.99 -8.30 2.00
CA GLU A 43 -5.50 -7.14 2.72
C GLU A 43 -5.50 -5.90 1.79
N PRO A 44 -6.67 -5.30 1.48
CA PRO A 44 -6.74 -4.09 0.67
C PRO A 44 -6.20 -2.84 1.39
N ILE A 45 -5.74 -1.86 0.61
CA ILE A 45 -5.41 -0.52 1.06
C ILE A 45 -6.68 0.18 1.54
N ILE A 46 -6.60 0.85 2.69
CA ILE A 46 -7.68 1.72 3.17
C ILE A 46 -7.47 3.10 2.56
N TRP A 47 -8.45 3.53 1.79
CA TRP A 47 -8.38 4.71 0.95
C TRP A 47 -9.56 5.63 1.26
N ASN A 48 -9.29 6.94 1.32
CA ASN A 48 -10.33 7.96 1.42
C ASN A 48 -10.73 8.40 0.00
N GLU A 49 -11.97 8.08 -0.39
CA GLU A 49 -12.50 8.33 -1.73
C GLU A 49 -12.54 9.81 -2.12
N GLU A 50 -12.87 10.68 -1.17
CA GLU A 50 -13.01 12.13 -1.40
C GLU A 50 -11.67 12.81 -1.65
N THR A 51 -10.66 12.50 -0.83
CA THR A 51 -9.35 13.16 -0.89
C THR A 51 -8.35 12.43 -1.79
N GLY A 52 -8.60 11.15 -2.05
CA GLY A 52 -7.69 10.24 -2.74
C GLY A 52 -6.57 9.69 -1.86
N ASN A 53 -6.52 10.03 -0.57
CA ASN A 53 -5.39 9.68 0.30
C ASN A 53 -5.46 8.25 0.85
N ILE A 54 -4.30 7.60 0.96
CA ILE A 54 -4.15 6.37 1.74
C ILE A 54 -4.30 6.71 3.22
N VAL A 55 -5.27 6.06 3.87
CA VAL A 55 -5.44 6.05 5.33
C VAL A 55 -4.60 4.93 5.94
N GLY A 56 -4.53 3.77 5.27
CA GLY A 56 -3.76 2.62 5.73
C GLY A 56 -3.25 1.75 4.59
N GLY A 57 -2.06 1.18 4.74
CA GLY A 57 -1.46 0.27 3.75
C GLY A 57 -0.39 0.90 2.86
N HIS A 58 0.24 2.03 3.26
CA HIS A 58 1.30 2.69 2.46
C HIS A 58 2.44 1.77 2.03
N GLN A 59 2.84 0.81 2.87
CA GLN A 59 3.90 -0.14 2.50
C GLN A 59 3.43 -1.13 1.43
N ARG A 60 2.19 -1.62 1.52
CA ARG A 60 1.58 -2.49 0.48
C ARG A 60 1.46 -1.73 -0.84
N TYR A 61 1.00 -0.47 -0.80
CA TYR A 61 0.98 0.40 -1.97
C TYR A 61 2.34 0.48 -2.66
N LYS A 62 3.43 0.57 -1.89
CA LYS A 62 4.78 0.64 -2.44
C LYS A 62 5.28 -0.66 -3.08
N ILE A 63 4.76 -1.82 -2.67
CA ILE A 63 5.03 -3.10 -3.35
C ILE A 63 4.25 -3.21 -4.67
N LEU A 64 3.09 -2.55 -4.77
CA LEU A 64 2.23 -2.58 -5.97
C LEU A 64 2.70 -1.63 -7.09
N LEU A 65 3.65 -0.73 -6.79
CA LEU A 65 4.34 0.13 -7.76
C LEU A 65 5.57 -0.58 -8.33
#